data_AF-A0A1P8Q086-F1
#
_entry.id   AF-A0A1P8Q086-F1
#
_cell.length_a   1.000
_cell.length_b   1.000
_cell.length_c   1.000
_cell.angle_alpha   90.00
_cell.angle_beta   90.00
_cell.angle_gamma   90.00
#
_symmetry.space_group_name_H-M   'P 1'
#
loop_
_entity.id
_entity.type
_entity.pdbx_description
1 polymer ?
#
loop_
_entity_poly.entity_id
_entity_poly.type
_entity_poly.pdbx_seq_one_letter_code
_entity_poly.pdbx_strand_id
1 'polypeptide(L)'
;MNIQSFVNKRKEMGLSQKELSNGVCTQATLSKFENNGKIPSLKILIQLCNRLDLSLDDVMGVNDSTSKKLVKSMNKVEFNLITYEYEDSWKIIEKIDPSLLKDDNEALMQYYYLKGILNVLDDGDLFDAVFDFNQILTNLDSEGKTIFTFLAYTGMGMVYAKQKDSLKSEYYFSKVFNDIYGMEIDNINQIWRYINIIFYCALYYSAQNDYETANTLLNYGIKIGADNHVTYYIARLFAQLAINDCAVNGPSDKVTELLTKARVFSEFNNNQKELVKIEKIVKNCE
;
A
#
# COMPACT_ATOMS: atom_id res chain seq x y z
N MET A 1 -7.32 -18.00 20.97
CA MET A 1 -8.80 -17.89 21.01
C MET A 1 -9.23 -17.28 22.33
N ASN A 2 -9.81 -16.08 22.29
CA ASN A 2 -10.22 -15.32 23.47
C ASN A 2 -11.70 -15.57 23.78
N ILE A 3 -12.02 -16.79 24.21
CA ILE A 3 -13.39 -17.21 24.55
C ILE A 3 -13.95 -16.37 25.70
N GLN A 4 -13.08 -15.92 26.61
CA GLN A 4 -13.50 -15.06 27.73
C GLN A 4 -14.01 -13.70 27.25
N SER A 5 -13.37 -13.08 26.25
CA SER A 5 -13.85 -11.84 25.63
C SER A 5 -15.24 -12.01 25.00
N PHE A 6 -15.44 -13.10 24.25
CA PHE A 6 -16.75 -13.45 23.70
C PHE A 6 -17.83 -13.58 24.79
N VAL A 7 -17.52 -14.27 25.88
CA VAL A 7 -18.45 -14.44 27.02
C VAL A 7 -18.75 -13.11 27.71
N ASN A 8 -17.73 -12.25 27.89
CA ASN A 8 -17.88 -10.95 28.52
C ASN A 8 -18.78 -10.04 27.67
N LYS A 9 -18.54 -9.96 26.36
CA LYS A 9 -19.36 -9.15 25.44
C LYS A 9 -20.83 -9.58 25.45
N ARG A 10 -21.10 -10.90 25.44
CA ARG A 10 -22.47 -11.42 25.57
C ARG A 10 -23.14 -10.94 26.86
N LYS A 11 -22.42 -10.98 27.98
CA LYS A 11 -22.93 -10.54 29.28
C LYS A 11 -23.13 -9.03 29.34
N GLU A 12 -22.23 -8.24 28.75
CA GLU A 12 -22.38 -6.77 28.62
C GLU A 12 -23.62 -6.39 27.82
N MET A 13 -23.95 -7.15 26.77
CA MET A 13 -25.17 -6.98 25.98
C MET A 13 -26.43 -7.54 26.67
N GLY A 14 -26.30 -8.12 27.87
CA GLY A 14 -27.43 -8.68 28.63
C GLY A 14 -28.06 -9.94 28.01
N LEU A 15 -27.41 -10.57 27.02
CA LEU A 15 -27.98 -11.71 26.28
C LEU A 15 -27.77 -13.02 27.05
N SER A 16 -28.82 -13.83 27.19
CA SER A 16 -28.68 -15.23 27.62
C SER A 16 -28.10 -16.10 26.49
N GLN A 17 -27.54 -17.27 26.85
CA GLN A 17 -27.09 -18.24 25.84
C GLN A 17 -28.22 -18.70 24.92
N LYS A 18 -29.46 -18.76 25.43
CA LYS A 18 -30.63 -19.15 24.64
C LYS A 18 -30.97 -18.07 23.60
N GLU A 19 -30.88 -16.80 23.96
CA GLU A 19 -31.13 -15.68 23.05
C GLU A 19 -30.03 -15.58 21.98
N LEU A 20 -28.76 -15.66 22.37
CA LEU A 20 -27.65 -15.56 21.42
C LEU A 20 -27.63 -16.72 20.42
N SER A 21 -27.96 -17.95 20.86
CA SER A 21 -27.98 -19.13 19.98
C SER A 21 -29.22 -19.24 19.09
N ASN A 22 -30.30 -18.53 19.39
CA ASN A 22 -31.59 -18.66 18.71
C ASN A 22 -31.49 -18.46 17.18
N GLY A 23 -31.80 -19.48 16.37
CA GLY A 23 -31.71 -19.39 14.91
C GLY A 23 -30.28 -19.46 14.33
N VAL A 24 -29.27 -19.75 15.15
CA VAL A 24 -27.87 -19.96 14.72
C VAL A 24 -27.37 -21.36 15.09
N CYS A 25 -27.53 -21.78 16.35
CA CYS A 25 -27.13 -23.10 16.81
C CYS A 25 -27.96 -23.53 18.04
N THR A 26 -27.68 -24.71 18.60
CA THR A 26 -28.33 -25.12 19.85
C THR A 26 -27.67 -24.44 21.05
N GLN A 27 -28.42 -24.18 22.12
CA GLN A 27 -27.87 -23.66 23.38
C GLN A 27 -26.73 -24.57 23.91
N ALA A 28 -26.84 -25.89 23.74
CA ALA A 28 -25.81 -26.84 24.14
C ALA A 28 -24.51 -26.67 23.34
N THR A 29 -24.60 -26.32 22.05
CA THR A 29 -23.43 -26.01 21.21
C THR A 29 -22.72 -24.76 21.72
N LEU A 30 -23.48 -23.70 22.00
CA LEU A 30 -22.92 -22.45 22.55
C LEU A 30 -22.31 -22.67 23.94
N SER A 31 -22.96 -23.43 24.81
CA SER A 31 -22.44 -23.75 26.15
C SER A 31 -21.13 -24.53 26.09
N LYS A 32 -21.00 -25.51 25.17
CA LYS A 32 -19.75 -26.26 24.98
C LYS A 32 -18.62 -25.39 24.43
N PHE A 33 -18.94 -24.39 23.62
CA PHE A 33 -17.98 -23.39 23.16
C PHE A 33 -17.53 -22.50 24.33
N GLU A 34 -18.46 -21.89 25.08
CA GLU A 34 -18.15 -20.96 26.17
C GLU A 34 -17.42 -21.63 27.35
N ASN A 35 -17.79 -22.85 27.73
CA ASN A 35 -17.27 -23.51 28.94
C ASN A 35 -16.09 -24.46 28.67
N ASN A 36 -16.08 -25.13 27.52
CA ASN A 36 -15.15 -26.24 27.25
C ASN A 36 -14.26 -25.98 26.02
N GLY A 37 -14.34 -24.80 25.42
CA GLY A 37 -13.53 -24.43 24.25
C GLY A 37 -13.81 -25.23 22.99
N LYS A 38 -14.94 -25.96 22.91
CA LYS A 38 -15.27 -26.75 21.72
C LYS A 38 -15.74 -25.83 20.60
N ILE A 39 -14.86 -25.61 19.63
CA ILE A 39 -15.08 -24.69 18.52
C ILE A 39 -16.22 -25.23 17.62
N PRO A 40 -17.30 -24.45 17.41
CA PRO A 40 -18.34 -24.80 16.45
C PRO A 40 -17.85 -24.62 15.01
N SER A 41 -18.66 -24.99 14.01
CA SER A 41 -18.30 -24.71 12.61
C SER A 41 -18.06 -23.21 12.39
N LEU A 42 -17.15 -22.84 11.50
CA LEU A 42 -16.81 -21.45 11.16
C LEU A 42 -18.06 -20.59 10.85
N LYS A 43 -19.03 -21.15 10.10
CA LYS A 43 -20.31 -20.49 9.79
C LYS A 43 -21.08 -20.08 11.03
N ILE A 44 -21.20 -20.99 12.02
CA ILE A 44 -21.87 -20.71 13.30
C ILE A 44 -21.08 -19.66 14.09
N LEU A 45 -19.75 -19.77 14.11
CA LEU A 45 -18.91 -18.84 14.86
C LEU A 45 -19.06 -17.40 14.32
N ILE A 46 -19.00 -17.20 13.00
CA ILE A 46 -19.21 -15.90 12.35
C ILE A 46 -20.59 -15.33 12.70
N GLN A 47 -21.65 -16.13 12.61
CA GLN A 47 -23.00 -15.68 12.92
C GLN A 47 -23.17 -15.24 14.38
N LEU A 48 -22.51 -15.94 15.32
CA LEU A 48 -22.49 -15.57 16.73
C LEU A 48 -21.68 -14.28 16.96
N CYS A 49 -20.52 -14.12 16.30
CA CYS A 49 -19.69 -12.93 16.38
C CYS A 49 -20.45 -11.69 15.88
N ASN A 50 -21.11 -11.79 14.73
CA ASN A 50 -21.91 -10.71 14.14
C ASN A 50 -23.04 -10.24 15.08
N ARG A 51 -23.65 -11.15 15.85
CA ARG A 51 -24.70 -10.78 16.82
C ARG A 51 -24.16 -10.05 18.05
N LEU A 52 -22.90 -10.28 18.38
CA LEU A 52 -22.23 -9.63 19.49
C LEU A 52 -21.48 -8.36 19.08
N ASP A 53 -21.57 -7.97 17.81
CA ASP A 53 -20.76 -6.91 17.21
C ASP A 53 -19.27 -7.12 17.48
N LEU A 54 -18.82 -8.37 17.29
CA LEU A 54 -17.43 -8.80 17.38
C LEU A 54 -16.93 -9.23 16.00
N SER A 55 -15.67 -8.94 15.69
CA SER A 55 -15.02 -9.58 14.56
C SER A 55 -14.62 -11.01 14.90
N LEU A 56 -14.52 -11.86 13.89
CA LEU A 56 -14.00 -13.22 14.08
C LEU A 56 -12.58 -13.21 14.67
N ASP A 57 -11.78 -12.20 14.29
CA ASP A 57 -10.41 -11.98 14.77
C ASP A 57 -10.35 -11.79 16.30
N ASP A 58 -11.29 -11.00 16.86
CA ASP A 58 -11.38 -10.73 18.30
C ASP A 58 -11.59 -12.03 19.09
N VAL A 59 -12.44 -12.92 18.57
CA VAL A 59 -12.80 -14.19 19.20
C VAL A 59 -11.72 -15.25 19.02
N MET A 60 -11.09 -15.29 17.85
CA MET A 60 -9.91 -16.13 17.57
C MET A 60 -8.72 -15.79 18.46
N GLY A 61 -8.80 -14.72 19.27
CA GLY A 61 -7.73 -14.29 20.16
C GLY A 61 -6.54 -13.76 19.38
N VAL A 62 -6.80 -13.29 18.16
CA VAL A 62 -5.91 -12.37 17.49
C VAL A 62 -6.20 -11.03 18.14
N ASN A 63 -5.70 -10.85 19.36
CA ASN A 63 -5.67 -9.53 19.98
C ASN A 63 -5.17 -8.55 18.93
N ASP A 64 -5.79 -7.38 18.91
CA ASP A 64 -5.39 -6.17 18.18
C ASP A 64 -3.90 -5.88 18.49
N SER A 65 -3.02 -6.65 17.84
CA SER A 65 -1.63 -6.75 18.21
C SER A 65 -1.01 -5.39 17.99
N THR A 66 -0.02 -5.03 18.82
CA THR A 66 0.72 -3.79 18.60
C THR A 66 1.17 -3.70 17.14
N SER A 67 1.60 -4.81 16.53
CA SER A 67 1.86 -4.90 15.09
C SER A 67 0.68 -4.51 14.22
N LYS A 68 -0.53 -5.08 14.39
CA LYS A 68 -1.72 -4.73 13.58
C LYS A 68 -2.05 -3.22 13.63
N LYS A 69 -1.94 -2.59 14.81
CA LYS A 69 -2.15 -1.14 14.94
C LYS A 69 -1.09 -0.33 14.21
N LEU A 70 0.17 -0.76 14.29
CA LEU A 70 1.27 -0.14 13.57
C LEU A 70 1.14 -0.32 12.05
N VAL A 71 0.74 -1.51 11.58
CA VAL A 71 0.43 -1.78 10.16
C VAL A 71 -0.69 -0.87 9.66
N LYS A 72 -1.75 -0.66 10.45
CA LYS A 72 -2.81 0.29 10.08
C LYS A 72 -2.27 1.72 9.92
N SER A 73 -1.38 2.14 10.81
CA SER A 73 -0.69 3.44 10.70
C SER A 73 0.21 3.50 9.46
N MET A 74 0.95 2.43 9.16
CA MET A 74 1.80 2.33 7.97
C MET A 74 0.99 2.33 6.67
N ASN A 75 -0.19 1.71 6.63
CA ASN A 75 -1.09 1.79 5.48
C ASN A 75 -1.58 3.23 5.24
N LYS A 76 -1.75 4.03 6.30
CA LYS A 76 -2.05 5.46 6.16
C LYS A 76 -0.85 6.23 5.58
N VAL A 77 0.37 5.86 5.95
CA VAL A 77 1.60 6.42 5.34
C VAL A 77 1.67 6.06 3.85
N GLU A 78 1.44 4.80 3.47
CA GLU A 78 1.41 4.39 2.06
C GLU A 78 0.42 5.22 1.25
N PHE A 79 -0.78 5.44 1.79
CA PHE A 79 -1.78 6.31 1.16
C PHE A 79 -1.31 7.75 1.04
N ASN A 80 -0.70 8.30 2.10
CA ASN A 80 -0.16 9.66 2.10
C ASN A 80 0.95 9.86 1.06
N LEU A 81 1.75 8.84 0.72
CA LEU A 81 2.73 8.90 -0.37
C LEU A 81 2.07 9.10 -1.74
N ILE A 82 0.85 8.59 -1.93
CA ILE A 82 0.07 8.78 -3.16
C ILE A 82 -0.38 10.23 -3.27
N THR A 83 -0.82 10.82 -2.16
CA THR A 83 -1.39 12.17 -2.07
C THR A 83 -0.38 13.26 -1.73
N TYR A 84 0.92 12.95 -1.68
CA TYR A 84 2.00 13.90 -1.35
C TYR A 84 1.92 14.49 0.06
N GLU A 85 1.38 13.74 1.02
CA GLU A 85 1.23 14.14 2.43
C GLU A 85 2.44 13.70 3.27
N TYR A 86 3.65 14.16 2.89
CA TYR A 86 4.91 13.69 3.48
C TYR A 86 5.12 14.13 4.94
N GLU A 87 4.75 15.35 5.30
CA GLU A 87 4.88 15.85 6.68
C GLU A 87 4.09 14.97 7.67
N ASP A 88 2.86 14.59 7.32
CA ASP A 88 2.04 13.71 8.14
C ASP A 88 2.57 12.28 8.16
N SER A 89 3.17 11.82 7.06
CA SER A 89 3.85 10.52 6.99
C SER A 89 5.03 10.44 7.95
N TRP A 90 5.87 11.48 8.01
CA TRP A 90 6.98 11.55 8.97
C TRP A 90 6.49 11.50 10.42
N LYS A 91 5.46 12.29 10.78
CA LYS A 91 4.85 12.27 12.13
C LYS A 91 4.35 10.89 12.55
N ILE A 92 3.96 10.04 11.59
CA ILE A 92 3.56 8.66 11.86
C ILE A 92 4.79 7.77 12.01
N ILE A 93 5.68 7.75 11.03
CA ILE A 93 6.85 6.84 11.00
C ILE A 93 7.79 7.06 12.18
N GLU A 94 8.06 8.31 12.57
CA GLU A 94 8.96 8.65 13.68
C GLU A 94 8.45 8.16 15.05
N LYS A 95 7.15 7.87 15.18
CA LYS A 95 6.54 7.35 16.41
C LYS A 95 6.55 5.84 16.50
N ILE A 96 6.90 5.15 15.41
CA ILE A 96 6.93 3.70 15.37
C ILE A 96 8.27 3.22 15.95
N ASP A 97 8.20 2.45 17.03
CA ASP A 97 9.34 1.68 17.51
C ASP A 97 9.42 0.35 16.73
N PRO A 98 10.45 0.14 15.88
CA PRO A 98 10.57 -1.06 15.06
C PRO A 98 10.77 -2.34 15.90
N SER A 99 11.18 -2.23 17.17
CA SER A 99 11.31 -3.40 18.05
C SER A 99 9.95 -4.08 18.34
N LEU A 100 8.86 -3.33 18.19
CA LEU A 100 7.48 -3.83 18.33
C LEU A 100 7.01 -4.63 17.11
N LEU A 101 7.78 -4.62 16.01
CA LEU A 101 7.51 -5.34 14.75
C LEU A 101 8.45 -6.53 14.55
N LYS A 102 9.37 -6.80 15.46
CA LYS A 102 10.42 -7.82 15.29
C LYS A 102 9.92 -9.25 15.02
N ASP A 103 8.71 -9.56 15.49
CA ASP A 103 8.08 -10.87 15.33
C ASP A 103 7.14 -10.91 14.10
N ASP A 104 7.09 -9.82 13.33
CA ASP A 104 6.27 -9.63 12.14
C ASP A 104 7.16 -9.08 11.00
N ASN A 105 7.83 -9.99 10.30
CA ASN A 105 8.78 -9.64 9.24
C ASN A 105 8.15 -8.79 8.14
N GLU A 106 6.88 -9.04 7.78
CA GLU A 106 6.21 -8.27 6.74
C GLU A 106 5.99 -6.81 7.18
N ALA A 107 5.49 -6.61 8.40
CA ALA A 107 5.34 -5.27 8.96
C ALA A 107 6.67 -4.55 9.12
N LEU A 108 7.74 -5.28 9.49
CA LEU A 108 9.08 -4.70 9.61
C LEU A 108 9.65 -4.28 8.25
N MET A 109 9.44 -5.08 7.18
CA MET A 109 9.79 -4.68 5.82
C MET A 109 9.00 -3.45 5.36
N GLN A 110 7.70 -3.40 5.69
CA GLN A 110 6.86 -2.23 5.41
C GLN A 110 7.43 -0.97 6.06
N TYR A 111 7.82 -1.06 7.34
CA TYR A 111 8.42 0.05 8.07
C TYR A 111 9.69 0.57 7.39
N TYR A 112 10.64 -0.32 7.10
CA TYR A 112 11.91 0.07 6.46
C TYR A 112 11.69 0.64 5.06
N TYR A 113 10.80 0.06 4.27
CA TYR A 113 10.48 0.61 2.95
C TYR A 113 9.91 2.03 3.06
N LEU A 114 8.94 2.23 3.95
CA LEU A 114 8.28 3.52 4.14
C LEU A 114 9.24 4.61 4.61
N LYS A 115 10.11 4.28 5.57
CA LYS A 115 11.13 5.20 6.07
C LYS A 115 12.15 5.55 4.98
N GLY A 116 12.62 4.54 4.23
CA GLY A 116 13.56 4.76 3.14
C GLY A 116 12.97 5.58 2.00
N ILE A 117 11.74 5.28 1.55
CA ILE A 117 11.11 6.00 0.44
C ILE A 117 10.73 7.43 0.83
N LEU A 118 10.40 7.71 2.09
CA LEU A 118 10.17 9.09 2.56
C LEU A 118 11.45 9.93 2.47
N ASN A 119 12.59 9.39 2.91
CA ASN A 119 13.89 10.06 2.72
C ASN A 119 14.15 10.39 1.25
N VAL A 120 13.82 9.48 0.32
CA VAL A 120 13.98 9.72 -1.12
C VAL A 120 13.01 10.79 -1.64
N LEU A 121 11.73 10.75 -1.23
CA LEU A 121 10.67 11.58 -1.81
C LEU A 121 10.59 12.99 -1.24
N ASP A 122 11.08 13.20 -0.01
CA ASP A 122 10.97 14.46 0.74
C ASP A 122 12.35 15.06 1.05
N ASP A 123 13.34 14.79 0.18
CA ASP A 123 14.70 15.33 0.24
C ASP A 123 15.43 15.12 1.59
N GLY A 124 15.22 13.95 2.20
CA GLY A 124 15.93 13.47 3.39
C GLY A 124 17.30 12.85 3.10
N ASP A 125 17.83 12.09 4.07
CA ASP A 125 19.16 11.49 3.96
C ASP A 125 19.15 10.23 3.09
N LEU A 126 19.87 10.29 1.96
CA LEU A 126 19.97 9.17 1.01
C LEU A 126 20.78 8.00 1.56
N PHE A 127 21.71 8.21 2.50
CA PHE A 127 22.43 7.12 3.17
C PHE A 127 21.51 6.34 4.10
N ASP A 128 20.64 7.05 4.84
CA ASP A 128 19.61 6.41 5.66
C ASP A 128 18.62 5.64 4.79
N ALA A 129 18.22 6.20 3.65
CA ALA A 129 17.37 5.49 2.69
C ALA A 129 18.02 4.18 2.20
N VAL A 130 19.30 4.23 1.83
CA VAL A 130 20.07 3.04 1.42
C VAL A 130 20.18 2.03 2.57
N PHE A 131 20.41 2.49 3.79
CA PHE A 131 20.45 1.61 4.96
C PHE A 131 19.11 0.88 5.15
N ASP A 132 17.99 1.62 5.13
CA ASP A 132 16.66 1.08 5.34
C ASP A 132 16.27 0.09 4.22
N PHE A 133 16.56 0.39 2.94
CA PHE A 133 16.32 -0.57 1.85
C PHE A 133 17.19 -1.82 1.97
N ASN A 134 18.44 -1.70 2.42
CA ASN A 134 19.31 -2.86 2.62
C ASN A 134 18.85 -3.77 3.77
N GLN A 135 18.14 -3.26 4.78
CA GLN A 135 17.50 -4.13 5.78
C GLN A 135 16.55 -5.12 5.12
N ILE A 136 15.79 -4.67 4.12
CA ILE A 136 14.90 -5.55 3.35
C ILE A 136 15.73 -6.53 2.51
N LEU A 137 16.59 -6.00 1.65
CA LEU A 137 17.30 -6.78 0.62
C LEU A 137 18.30 -7.79 1.18
N THR A 138 18.85 -7.55 2.37
CA THR A 138 19.92 -8.40 2.93
C THR A 138 19.44 -9.22 4.12
N ASN A 139 18.57 -8.67 4.97
CA ASN A 139 18.25 -9.29 6.27
C ASN A 139 16.85 -9.90 6.31
N LEU A 140 15.84 -9.26 5.71
CA LEU A 140 14.44 -9.66 5.87
C LEU A 140 13.90 -10.48 4.71
N ASP A 141 14.36 -10.23 3.47
CA ASP A 141 13.91 -10.92 2.27
C ASP A 141 15.06 -11.12 1.27
N SER A 142 16.15 -11.74 1.74
CA SER A 142 17.36 -11.99 0.92
C SER A 142 17.11 -12.93 -0.26
N GLU A 143 16.05 -13.73 -0.22
CA GLU A 143 15.63 -14.59 -1.33
C GLU A 143 14.77 -13.85 -2.37
N GLY A 144 14.35 -12.61 -2.07
CA GLY A 144 13.62 -11.74 -3.00
C GLY A 144 12.20 -12.22 -3.33
N LYS A 145 11.49 -12.78 -2.36
CA LYS A 145 10.19 -13.43 -2.57
C LYS A 145 9.01 -12.48 -2.44
N THR A 146 9.19 -11.34 -1.80
CA THR A 146 8.09 -10.43 -1.46
C THR A 146 8.09 -9.17 -2.30
N ILE A 147 6.93 -8.52 -2.40
CA ILE A 147 6.78 -7.20 -3.03
C ILE A 147 7.72 -6.15 -2.43
N PHE A 148 8.13 -6.30 -1.17
CA PHE A 148 9.04 -5.36 -0.51
C PHE A 148 10.45 -5.37 -1.09
N THR A 149 10.91 -6.49 -1.65
CA THR A 149 12.18 -6.53 -2.39
C THR A 149 12.10 -5.66 -3.64
N PHE A 150 11.00 -5.73 -4.39
CA PHE A 150 10.79 -4.90 -5.57
C PHE A 150 10.67 -3.41 -5.21
N LEU A 151 9.91 -3.10 -4.15
CA LEU A 151 9.80 -1.75 -3.61
C LEU A 151 11.17 -1.20 -3.16
N ALA A 152 12.00 -2.02 -2.52
CA ALA A 152 13.35 -1.64 -2.11
C ALA A 152 14.28 -1.44 -3.30
N TYR A 153 14.21 -2.29 -4.34
CA TYR A 153 14.95 -2.07 -5.59
C TYR A 153 14.50 -0.78 -6.30
N THR A 154 13.20 -0.50 -6.39
CA THR A 154 12.70 0.77 -6.90
C THR A 154 13.26 1.95 -6.11
N GLY A 155 13.23 1.88 -4.77
CA GLY A 155 13.79 2.90 -3.89
C GLY A 155 15.29 3.11 -4.10
N MET A 156 16.07 2.04 -4.20
CA MET A 156 17.51 2.08 -4.51
C MET A 156 17.79 2.72 -5.87
N GLY A 157 16.99 2.38 -6.90
CA GLY A 157 17.08 3.02 -8.21
C GLY A 157 16.86 4.52 -8.11
N MET A 158 15.85 4.96 -7.37
CA MET A 158 15.57 6.38 -7.14
C MET A 158 16.69 7.10 -6.37
N VAL A 159 17.31 6.46 -5.36
CA VAL A 159 18.47 7.02 -4.66
C VAL A 159 19.60 7.30 -5.65
N TYR A 160 19.98 6.32 -6.46
CA TYR A 160 21.08 6.48 -7.40
C TYR A 160 20.75 7.46 -8.54
N ALA A 161 19.49 7.53 -8.95
CA ALA A 161 19.02 8.57 -9.86
C ALA A 161 19.22 9.99 -9.26
N LYS A 162 18.87 10.19 -7.98
CA LYS A 162 19.12 11.47 -7.28
C LYS A 162 20.61 11.80 -7.14
N GLN A 163 21.46 10.78 -7.00
CA GLN A 163 22.92 10.93 -6.97
C GLN A 163 23.54 11.10 -8.37
N LYS A 164 22.74 11.06 -9.44
CA LYS A 164 23.19 11.10 -10.84
C LYS A 164 24.11 9.93 -11.23
N ASP A 165 23.98 8.80 -10.53
CA ASP A 165 24.67 7.54 -10.87
C ASP A 165 23.74 6.67 -11.73
N SER A 166 23.69 6.98 -13.03
CA SER A 166 22.76 6.33 -13.97
C SER A 166 22.97 4.82 -14.07
N LEU A 167 24.23 4.34 -14.02
CA LEU A 167 24.54 2.91 -14.13
C LEU A 167 23.94 2.11 -12.97
N LYS A 168 24.09 2.61 -11.73
CA LYS A 168 23.48 1.95 -10.58
C LYS A 168 21.97 2.10 -10.58
N SER A 169 21.45 3.27 -10.96
CA SER A 169 20.01 3.47 -11.11
C SER A 169 19.39 2.43 -12.06
N GLU A 170 19.97 2.28 -13.26
CA GLU A 170 19.53 1.33 -14.27
C GLU A 170 19.59 -0.12 -13.78
N TYR A 171 20.66 -0.49 -13.08
CA TYR A 171 20.80 -1.82 -12.50
C TYR A 171 19.62 -2.18 -11.59
N TYR A 172 19.22 -1.28 -10.69
CA TYR A 172 18.12 -1.53 -9.77
C TYR A 172 16.75 -1.51 -10.44
N PHE A 173 16.48 -0.58 -11.37
CA PHE A 173 15.22 -0.56 -12.12
C PHE A 173 15.06 -1.78 -13.04
N SER A 174 16.15 -2.28 -13.62
CA SER A 174 16.13 -3.48 -14.47
C SER A 174 15.76 -4.75 -13.70
N LYS A 175 16.21 -4.87 -12.44
CA LYS A 175 15.79 -5.99 -11.57
C LYS A 175 14.28 -6.00 -11.35
N VAL A 176 13.69 -4.83 -11.18
CA VAL A 176 12.24 -4.71 -11.03
C VAL A 176 11.55 -5.09 -12.34
N PHE A 177 11.97 -4.50 -13.46
CA PHE A 177 11.30 -4.68 -14.75
C PHE A 177 11.23 -6.14 -15.21
N ASN A 178 12.29 -6.92 -14.99
CA ASN A 178 12.36 -8.32 -15.43
C ASN A 178 11.41 -9.24 -14.67
N ASP A 179 11.21 -9.00 -13.38
CA ASP A 179 10.57 -9.97 -12.49
C ASP A 179 9.17 -9.51 -12.01
N ILE A 180 8.78 -8.25 -12.25
CA ILE A 180 7.53 -7.67 -11.72
C ILE A 180 6.25 -8.38 -12.22
N TYR A 181 6.21 -8.83 -13.49
CA TYR A 181 5.01 -9.41 -14.10
C TYR A 181 4.65 -10.81 -13.58
N GLY A 182 5.57 -11.50 -12.91
CA GLY A 182 5.35 -12.84 -12.36
C GLY A 182 4.75 -12.86 -10.95
N MET A 183 4.50 -11.69 -10.36
CA MET A 183 4.04 -11.58 -8.97
C MET A 183 2.54 -11.84 -8.83
N GLU A 184 2.17 -12.70 -7.89
CA GLU A 184 0.78 -12.87 -7.48
C GLU A 184 0.31 -11.64 -6.69
N ILE A 185 -0.87 -11.12 -7.03
CA ILE A 185 -1.48 -9.95 -6.38
C ILE A 185 -2.75 -10.41 -5.68
N ASP A 186 -2.70 -10.49 -4.36
CA ASP A 186 -3.74 -11.14 -3.56
C ASP A 186 -4.68 -10.16 -2.84
N ASN A 187 -4.31 -8.87 -2.74
CA ASN A 187 -5.11 -7.88 -2.04
C ASN A 187 -4.89 -6.43 -2.54
N ILE A 188 -5.78 -5.53 -2.09
CA ILE A 188 -5.79 -4.12 -2.54
C ILE A 188 -4.53 -3.33 -2.16
N ASN A 189 -3.90 -3.62 -1.02
CA ASN A 189 -2.67 -2.93 -0.61
C ASN A 189 -1.50 -3.36 -1.51
N GLN A 190 -1.44 -4.64 -1.90
CA GLN A 190 -0.48 -5.12 -2.89
C GLN A 190 -0.72 -4.47 -4.25
N ILE A 191 -1.97 -4.23 -4.66
CA ILE A 191 -2.28 -3.47 -5.89
C ILE A 191 -1.69 -2.05 -5.81
N TRP A 192 -1.85 -1.36 -4.68
CA TRP A 192 -1.29 -0.02 -4.51
C TRP A 192 0.23 0.00 -4.58
N ARG A 193 0.89 -0.95 -3.92
CA ARG A 193 2.35 -1.12 -3.97
C ARG A 193 2.82 -1.47 -5.38
N TYR A 194 2.08 -2.32 -6.08
CA TYR A 194 2.40 -2.71 -7.45
C TYR A 194 2.30 -1.52 -8.43
N ILE A 195 1.22 -0.73 -8.34
CA ILE A 195 1.08 0.49 -9.12
C ILE A 195 2.15 1.52 -8.75
N ASN A 196 2.54 1.61 -7.48
CA ASN A 196 3.64 2.47 -7.03
C ASN A 196 4.97 2.12 -7.72
N ILE A 197 5.31 0.83 -7.76
CA ILE A 197 6.49 0.31 -8.45
C ILE A 197 6.44 0.70 -9.93
N ILE A 198 5.33 0.38 -10.61
CA ILE A 198 5.13 0.71 -12.03
C ILE A 198 5.31 2.21 -12.27
N PHE A 199 4.70 3.03 -11.42
CA PHE A 199 4.75 4.48 -11.54
C PHE A 199 6.19 5.00 -11.47
N TYR A 200 6.98 4.58 -10.46
CA TYR A 200 8.36 5.05 -10.34
C TYR A 200 9.30 4.47 -11.39
N CYS A 201 9.08 3.23 -11.86
CA CYS A 201 9.77 2.72 -13.04
C CYS A 201 9.47 3.59 -14.27
N ALA A 202 8.20 3.94 -14.50
CA ALA A 202 7.83 4.79 -15.62
C ALA A 202 8.44 6.19 -15.53
N LEU A 203 8.50 6.78 -14.33
CA LEU A 203 9.20 8.05 -14.11
C LEU A 203 10.68 7.96 -14.47
N TYR A 204 11.33 6.86 -14.09
CA TYR A 204 12.73 6.64 -14.44
C TYR A 204 12.94 6.58 -15.96
N TYR A 205 12.18 5.74 -16.68
CA TYR A 205 12.32 5.63 -18.13
C TYR A 205 11.94 6.93 -18.85
N SER A 206 10.93 7.65 -18.37
CA SER A 206 10.59 8.99 -18.87
C SER A 206 11.74 9.98 -18.72
N ALA A 207 12.43 9.98 -17.58
CA ALA A 207 13.61 10.83 -17.34
C ALA A 207 14.82 10.46 -18.24
N GLN A 208 14.87 9.23 -18.75
CA GLN A 208 15.85 8.80 -19.76
C GLN A 208 15.40 9.06 -21.20
N ASN A 209 14.23 9.70 -21.39
CA ASN A 209 13.54 9.90 -22.68
C ASN A 209 13.12 8.59 -23.37
N ASP A 210 13.10 7.46 -22.64
CA ASP A 210 12.48 6.22 -23.11
C ASP A 210 10.96 6.27 -22.86
N TYR A 211 10.29 7.09 -23.65
CA TYR A 211 8.86 7.32 -23.53
C TYR A 211 8.03 6.11 -23.93
N GLU A 212 8.54 5.22 -24.78
CA GLU A 212 7.82 4.01 -25.20
C GLU A 212 7.67 3.04 -24.01
N THR A 213 8.78 2.72 -23.34
CA THR A 213 8.77 1.88 -22.14
C THR A 213 7.96 2.55 -21.02
N ALA A 214 8.19 3.85 -20.78
CA ALA A 214 7.46 4.60 -19.76
C ALA A 214 5.93 4.58 -20.01
N ASN A 215 5.50 4.88 -21.23
CA ASN A 215 4.06 4.92 -21.56
C ASN A 215 3.42 3.53 -21.50
N THR A 216 4.17 2.47 -21.84
CA THR A 216 3.69 1.09 -21.70
C THR A 216 3.40 0.77 -20.23
N LEU A 217 4.34 1.09 -19.34
CA LEU A 217 4.18 0.94 -17.89
C LEU A 217 2.99 1.76 -17.36
N LEU A 218 2.88 3.04 -17.74
CA LEU A 218 1.79 3.91 -17.29
C LEU A 218 0.41 3.39 -17.71
N ASN A 219 0.26 2.97 -18.96
CA ASN A 219 -1.00 2.38 -19.45
C ASN A 219 -1.32 1.06 -18.75
N TYR A 220 -0.31 0.24 -18.46
CA TYR A 220 -0.52 -0.99 -17.69
C TYR A 220 -0.96 -0.69 -16.25
N GLY A 221 -0.36 0.30 -15.59
CA GLY A 221 -0.81 0.78 -14.28
C GLY A 221 -2.24 1.32 -14.28
N ILE A 222 -2.64 2.05 -15.34
CA ILE A 222 -4.02 2.53 -15.51
C ILE A 222 -4.99 1.36 -15.65
N LYS A 223 -4.64 0.35 -16.46
CA LYS A 223 -5.46 -0.86 -16.63
C LYS A 223 -5.66 -1.58 -15.30
N ILE A 224 -4.59 -1.83 -14.55
CA ILE A 224 -4.67 -2.49 -13.24
C ILE A 224 -5.53 -1.68 -12.27
N GLY A 225 -5.34 -0.36 -12.22
CA GLY A 225 -6.13 0.50 -11.35
C GLY A 225 -7.62 0.50 -11.73
N ALA A 226 -7.94 0.48 -13.02
CA ALA A 226 -9.32 0.38 -13.49
C ALA A 226 -9.96 -0.98 -13.16
N ASP A 227 -9.27 -2.09 -13.46
CA ASP A 227 -9.76 -3.46 -13.24
C ASP A 227 -9.99 -3.75 -11.75
N ASN A 228 -9.29 -3.05 -10.84
CA ASN A 228 -9.37 -3.24 -9.39
C ASN A 228 -10.01 -2.06 -8.65
N HIS A 229 -10.59 -1.09 -9.36
CA HIS A 229 -11.22 0.10 -8.78
C HIS A 229 -10.31 0.94 -7.85
N VAL A 230 -9.01 0.99 -8.15
CA VAL A 230 -8.04 1.84 -7.47
C VAL A 230 -7.86 3.14 -8.25
N THR A 231 -8.42 4.24 -7.72
CA THR A 231 -8.49 5.53 -8.43
C THR A 231 -7.39 6.53 -8.03
N TYR A 232 -6.76 6.38 -6.86
CA TYR A 232 -5.86 7.40 -6.30
C TYR A 232 -4.58 7.65 -7.12
N TYR A 233 -4.04 6.60 -7.76
CA TYR A 233 -2.86 6.73 -8.62
C TYR A 233 -3.19 7.17 -10.06
N ILE A 234 -4.44 7.00 -10.49
CA ILE A 234 -4.84 7.20 -11.89
C ILE A 234 -4.55 8.63 -12.36
N ALA A 235 -4.78 9.62 -11.50
CA ALA A 235 -4.45 11.01 -11.80
C ALA A 235 -2.97 11.20 -12.14
N ARG A 236 -2.07 10.67 -11.30
CA ARG A 236 -0.61 10.75 -11.49
C ARG A 236 -0.15 10.04 -12.75
N LEU A 237 -0.76 8.90 -13.08
CA LEU A 237 -0.46 8.14 -14.29
C LEU A 237 -0.83 8.93 -15.56
N PHE A 238 -2.02 9.53 -15.61
CA PHE A 238 -2.43 10.39 -16.72
C PHE A 238 -1.59 11.67 -16.81
N ALA A 239 -1.27 12.30 -15.69
CA ALA A 239 -0.40 13.47 -15.67
C ALA A 239 0.98 13.15 -16.26
N GLN A 240 1.56 12.00 -15.93
CA GLN A 240 2.84 11.60 -16.49
C GLN A 240 2.75 11.24 -17.99
N LEU A 241 1.66 10.60 -18.43
CA LEU A 241 1.42 10.38 -19.87
C LEU A 241 1.36 11.70 -20.63
N ALA A 242 0.70 12.72 -20.07
CA ALA A 242 0.63 14.05 -20.66
C ALA A 242 2.02 14.69 -20.77
N ILE A 243 2.85 14.60 -19.72
CA ILE A 243 4.24 15.09 -19.73
C ILE A 243 5.03 14.41 -20.85
N ASN A 244 4.96 13.08 -20.93
CA ASN A 244 5.69 12.31 -21.94
C ASN A 244 5.23 12.68 -23.37
N ASP A 245 3.92 12.79 -23.60
CA ASP A 245 3.37 13.12 -24.92
C ASP A 245 3.71 14.56 -25.34
N CYS A 246 3.63 15.51 -24.39
CA CYS A 246 4.03 16.90 -24.58
C CYS A 246 5.53 17.05 -24.89
N ALA A 247 6.40 16.24 -24.25
CA ALA A 247 7.83 16.26 -24.53
C ALA A 247 8.18 15.82 -25.96
N VAL A 248 7.38 14.92 -26.55
CA VAL A 248 7.60 14.40 -27.92
C VAL A 248 6.90 15.26 -28.98
N ASN A 249 5.64 15.62 -28.73
CA ASN A 249 4.75 16.20 -29.74
C ASN A 249 4.46 17.69 -29.52
N GLY A 250 4.87 18.26 -28.38
CA GLY A 250 4.42 19.57 -27.94
C GLY A 250 2.95 19.59 -27.52
N PRO A 251 2.36 20.80 -27.37
CA PRO A 251 0.95 20.96 -27.04
C PRO A 251 0.05 20.31 -28.10
N SER A 252 -0.89 19.46 -27.68
CA SER A 252 -1.82 18.77 -28.58
C SER A 252 -3.15 18.45 -27.91
N ASP A 253 -4.19 18.19 -28.70
CA ASP A 253 -5.50 17.76 -28.19
C ASP A 253 -5.38 16.52 -27.28
N LYS A 254 -4.46 15.61 -27.60
CA LYS A 254 -4.18 14.42 -26.80
C LYS A 254 -3.58 14.78 -25.43
N VAL A 255 -2.64 15.72 -25.38
CA VAL A 255 -2.07 16.23 -24.12
C VAL A 255 -3.18 16.87 -23.28
N THR A 256 -4.03 17.69 -23.89
CA THR A 256 -5.18 18.32 -23.21
C THR A 256 -6.16 17.28 -22.67
N GLU A 257 -6.45 16.21 -23.43
CA GLU A 257 -7.30 15.12 -22.98
C GLU A 257 -6.69 14.38 -21.77
N LEU A 258 -5.40 14.07 -21.81
CA LEU A 258 -4.69 13.40 -20.71
C LEU A 258 -4.67 14.27 -19.45
N LEU A 259 -4.38 15.57 -19.56
CA LEU A 259 -4.42 16.51 -18.44
C LEU A 259 -5.84 16.67 -17.87
N THR A 260 -6.86 16.64 -18.74
CA THR A 260 -8.26 16.67 -18.30
C THR A 260 -8.60 15.42 -17.48
N LYS A 261 -8.20 14.23 -17.94
CA LYS A 261 -8.38 12.98 -17.16
C LYS A 261 -7.66 13.05 -15.83
N ALA A 262 -6.40 13.50 -15.82
CA ALA A 262 -5.63 13.67 -14.60
C ALA A 262 -6.34 14.59 -13.59
N ARG A 263 -6.87 15.72 -14.06
CA ARG A 263 -7.62 16.69 -13.25
C ARG A 263 -8.91 16.10 -12.68
N VAL A 264 -9.72 15.43 -13.52
CA VAL A 264 -10.99 14.81 -13.08
C VAL A 264 -10.76 13.79 -11.97
N PHE A 265 -9.74 12.93 -12.10
CA PHE A 265 -9.42 11.96 -11.06
C PHE A 265 -8.87 12.62 -9.79
N SER A 266 -8.10 13.71 -9.91
CA SER A 266 -7.63 14.47 -8.74
C SER A 266 -8.78 15.15 -7.99
N GLU A 267 -9.75 15.73 -8.70
CA GLU A 267 -10.97 16.31 -8.12
C GLU A 267 -11.81 15.23 -7.43
N PHE A 268 -12.05 14.10 -8.10
CA PHE A 268 -12.80 12.97 -7.54
C PHE A 268 -12.18 12.44 -6.24
N ASN A 269 -10.85 12.35 -6.17
CA ASN A 269 -10.13 11.87 -4.99
C ASN A 269 -9.85 12.97 -3.95
N ASN A 270 -10.30 14.21 -4.17
CA ASN A 270 -10.00 15.38 -3.32
C ASN A 270 -8.50 15.64 -3.11
N ASN A 271 -7.66 15.35 -4.10
CA ASN A 271 -6.20 15.52 -4.01
C ASN A 271 -5.77 16.91 -4.51
N GLN A 272 -5.81 17.90 -3.62
CA GLN A 272 -5.48 19.29 -3.94
C GLN A 272 -4.00 19.48 -4.33
N LYS A 273 -3.08 18.72 -3.73
CA LYS A 273 -1.65 18.79 -4.05
C LYS A 273 -1.37 18.36 -5.49
N GLU A 274 -2.07 17.34 -5.96
CA GLU A 274 -1.94 16.89 -7.35
C GLU A 274 -2.57 17.88 -8.33
N LEU A 275 -3.70 18.53 -7.99
CA LEU A 275 -4.27 19.60 -8.83
C LEU A 275 -3.27 20.74 -9.06
N VAL A 276 -2.60 21.20 -7.99
CA VAL A 276 -1.56 22.24 -8.09
C VAL A 276 -0.40 21.79 -8.98
N LYS A 277 -0.04 20.50 -8.98
CA LYS A 277 0.99 19.95 -9.89
C LYS A 277 0.52 19.94 -11.33
N ILE A 278 -0.71 19.49 -11.59
CA ILE A 278 -1.30 19.46 -12.93
C ILE A 278 -1.37 20.88 -13.51
N GLU A 279 -1.76 21.89 -12.73
CA GLU A 279 -1.77 23.29 -13.19
C GLU A 279 -0.39 23.80 -13.61
N LYS A 280 0.68 23.37 -12.91
CA LYS A 280 2.06 23.69 -13.32
C LYS A 280 2.45 23.00 -14.63
N ILE A 281 2.01 21.75 -14.82
CA ILE A 281 2.26 21.00 -16.06
C ILE A 281 1.57 21.67 -17.24
N VAL A 282 0.30 22.07 -17.07
CA VAL A 282 -0.47 22.80 -18.10
C VAL A 282 0.32 24.03 -18.57
N LYS A 283 0.81 24.87 -17.64
CA LYS A 283 1.60 26.07 -17.97
C LYS A 283 2.91 25.79 -18.70
N ASN A 284 3.51 24.62 -18.50
CA ASN A 284 4.75 24.23 -19.17
C ASN A 284 4.49 23.59 -20.55
N CYS A 285 3.25 23.20 -20.82
CA CYS A 285 2.78 22.58 -22.06
C CYS A 285 1.81 23.49 -22.83
N GLU A 286 1.75 24.79 -22.49
CA GLU A 286 1.13 25.88 -23.25
C GLU A 286 2.24 26.72 -23.90
#